data_AF-A0A672JZH8-F1
#
_entry.id   AF-A0A672JZH8-F1
#
_cell.length_a   1.000
_cell.length_b   1.000
_cell.length_c   1.000
_cell.angle_alpha   90.00
_cell.angle_beta   90.00
_cell.angle_gamma   90.00
#
_symmetry.space_group_name_H-M   'P 1'
#
loop_
_entity.id
_entity.type
_entity.pdbx_description
1 polymer ?
#
loop_
_entity_poly.entity_id
_entity_poly.type
_entity_poly.pdbx_seq_one_letter_code
_entity_poly.pdbx_strand_id
1 'polypeptide(L)'
;CIYNSLPLTFRFSVSYQDYISDCLAVEINCTLFLLAGYAKYGQPYVWIRSNHERLVNVGGTDTLIKDTPMKLKSITDWVSTSQVTHVWDVVSELVGLCTMPPPDNPFSLDMRYLQTLSLPERFLVTGALLNFLEMIVVQGSREEPFYDLVVEELKPLRRLHFQSLSEVQRFQGSDRTPSPLFAN
;
A
#
# COMPACT_ATOMS: atom_id res chain seq x y z
N CYS A 1 34.31 -2.15 -6.30
CA CYS A 1 33.74 -0.87 -6.75
C CYS A 1 32.25 -0.84 -6.42
N ILE A 2 31.81 0.30 -5.89
CA ILE A 2 30.53 0.61 -5.24
C ILE A 2 29.31 0.16 -6.05
N TYR A 3 28.32 -0.47 -5.41
CA TYR A 3 26.87 -0.25 -5.60
C TYR A 3 26.15 -0.83 -4.37
N ASN A 4 26.15 -0.10 -3.25
CA ASN A 4 25.04 0.75 -2.79
C ASN A 4 23.69 0.01 -2.72
N SER A 5 23.45 -0.54 -1.53
CA SER A 5 22.19 -0.59 -0.78
C SER A 5 20.94 -0.14 -1.55
N LEU A 6 20.23 -1.14 -2.09
CA LEU A 6 18.89 -0.98 -2.66
C LEU A 6 17.93 -0.41 -1.59
N PRO A 7 17.14 0.63 -1.89
CA PRO A 7 16.10 1.12 -1.00
C PRO A 7 14.95 0.10 -0.92
N LEU A 8 14.44 -0.13 0.29
CA LEU A 8 13.13 -0.76 0.49
C LEU A 8 12.08 0.20 -0.06
N THR A 9 11.69 -0.02 -1.32
CA THR A 9 10.62 0.74 -1.99
C THR A 9 9.30 0.09 -1.60
N PHE A 10 8.59 0.68 -0.65
CA PHE A 10 7.19 0.33 -0.39
C PHE A 10 6.32 1.13 -1.36
N ARG A 11 5.85 0.47 -2.44
CA ARG A 11 4.78 1.03 -3.28
C ARG A 11 3.45 0.81 -2.57
N PHE A 12 2.87 1.86 -2.03
CA PHE A 12 1.44 1.90 -1.77
C PHE A 12 0.75 2.31 -3.07
N SER A 13 0.09 1.36 -3.71
CA SER A 13 -0.89 1.61 -4.76
C SER A 13 -2.26 1.35 -4.15
N VAL A 14 -3.09 2.38 -4.02
CA VAL A 14 -4.54 2.15 -3.92
C VAL A 14 -4.95 1.73 -5.32
N SER A 15 -5.08 0.42 -5.53
CA SER A 15 -4.98 -0.20 -6.85
C SER A 15 -6.35 -0.52 -7.45
N TYR A 16 -6.48 -0.37 -8.77
CA TYR A 16 -7.21 -1.30 -9.63
C TYR A 16 -6.32 -1.59 -10.87
N GLN A 17 -5.74 -2.82 -10.94
CA GLN A 17 -5.00 -3.56 -12.02
C GLN A 17 -4.21 -2.73 -13.08
N ASP A 18 -2.95 -2.93 -13.51
CA ASP A 18 -2.05 -4.08 -13.63
C ASP A 18 -0.64 -3.57 -14.09
N TYR A 19 0.44 -4.32 -13.81
CA TYR A 19 1.79 -4.30 -14.42
C TYR A 19 2.59 -2.97 -14.57
N ILE A 20 3.82 -3.00 -14.03
CA ILE A 20 4.79 -1.90 -13.78
C ILE A 20 5.26 -1.09 -15.00
N SER A 21 4.80 -1.34 -16.24
CA SER A 21 5.18 -0.54 -17.42
C SER A 21 4.08 0.37 -17.98
N ASP A 22 2.82 0.25 -17.53
CA ASP A 22 1.69 1.05 -18.03
C ASP A 22 1.14 2.07 -17.01
N CYS A 23 1.79 2.25 -15.84
CA CYS A 23 1.38 3.18 -14.78
C CYS A 23 1.26 4.66 -15.20
N LEU A 24 1.56 5.04 -16.44
CA LEU A 24 1.30 6.38 -16.95
C LEU A 24 -0.15 6.59 -17.42
N ALA A 25 -0.97 5.53 -17.51
CA ALA A 25 -2.31 5.59 -18.09
C ALA A 25 -3.50 5.52 -17.09
N VAL A 26 -3.25 5.38 -15.77
CA VAL A 26 -4.34 5.24 -14.78
C VAL A 26 -4.75 6.59 -14.16
N GLU A 27 -5.72 7.19 -14.85
CA GLU A 27 -6.98 7.75 -14.35
C GLU A 27 -7.02 9.05 -13.51
N ILE A 28 -7.83 9.98 -14.05
CA ILE A 28 -8.08 11.39 -13.71
C ILE A 28 -8.47 11.60 -12.23
N ASN A 29 -8.77 10.54 -11.47
CA ASN A 29 -9.25 10.61 -10.09
C ASN A 29 -8.25 10.13 -9.03
N CYS A 30 -7.12 9.52 -9.41
CA CYS A 30 -6.18 8.89 -8.48
C CYS A 30 -4.90 9.71 -8.30
N THR A 31 -4.49 9.97 -7.05
CA THR A 31 -3.20 10.62 -6.77
C THR A 31 -2.13 9.57 -6.47
N LEU A 32 -1.06 9.58 -7.25
CA LEU A 32 0.11 8.72 -7.08
C LEU A 32 1.12 9.42 -6.19
N PHE A 33 1.59 8.73 -5.16
CA PHE A 33 2.67 9.17 -4.29
C PHE A 33 3.87 8.23 -4.41
N LEU A 34 5.07 8.80 -4.29
CA LEU A 34 6.30 8.04 -4.05
C LEU A 34 6.65 8.17 -2.57
N LEU A 35 6.57 7.08 -1.80
CA LEU A 35 7.08 7.00 -0.43
C LEU A 35 8.44 6.30 -0.45
N ALA A 36 9.50 6.96 0.04
CA ALA A 36 10.84 6.40 0.11
C ALA A 36 11.39 6.48 1.53
N GLY A 37 11.86 5.33 2.05
CA GLY A 37 12.60 5.24 3.30
C GLY A 37 14.09 5.04 3.03
N TYR A 38 14.90 6.05 3.29
CA TYR A 38 16.37 5.97 3.16
C TYR A 38 17.01 5.86 4.55
N ALA A 39 17.71 4.76 4.82
CA ALA A 39 18.37 4.53 6.10
C ALA A 39 19.32 5.67 6.50
N LYS A 40 19.99 6.31 5.53
CA LYS A 40 20.89 7.45 5.74
C LYS A 40 20.20 8.65 6.41
N TYR A 41 18.91 8.86 6.16
CA TYR A 41 18.19 10.05 6.60
C TYR A 41 17.31 9.80 7.83
N GLY A 42 17.13 8.55 8.24
CA GLY A 42 16.39 8.20 9.47
C GLY A 42 14.88 8.44 9.43
N GLN A 43 14.33 8.93 8.31
CA GLN A 43 12.90 9.21 8.13
C GLN A 43 12.42 8.90 6.71
N PRO A 44 11.11 8.67 6.51
CA PRO A 44 10.53 8.59 5.19
C PRO A 44 10.40 9.97 4.52
N TYR A 45 10.33 9.95 3.19
CA TYR A 45 10.01 11.10 2.35
C TYR A 45 8.92 10.73 1.37
N VAL A 46 8.00 11.67 1.12
CA VAL A 46 6.89 11.47 0.18
C VAL A 46 6.95 12.52 -0.92
N TRP A 47 6.69 12.12 -2.16
CA TRP A 47 6.50 13.05 -3.27
C TRP A 47 5.20 12.77 -3.99
N ILE A 48 4.59 13.81 -4.54
CA ILE A 48 3.46 13.68 -5.46
C ILE A 48 4.01 13.34 -6.85
N ARG A 49 3.38 12.38 -7.54
CA ARG A 49 3.76 11.92 -8.88
C ARG A 49 2.66 12.13 -9.92
N SER A 50 1.41 12.28 -9.50
CA SER A 50 0.28 12.69 -10.36
C SER A 50 -0.62 13.70 -9.66
N ASN A 51 -1.48 14.39 -10.43
CA ASN A 51 -2.52 15.29 -9.91
C ASN A 51 -2.00 16.36 -8.92
N HIS A 52 -0.82 16.90 -9.20
CA HIS A 52 -0.09 17.82 -8.33
C HIS A 52 -0.87 19.12 -8.07
N GLU A 53 -1.66 19.53 -9.05
CA GLU A 53 -2.55 20.69 -9.04
C GLU A 53 -3.75 20.56 -8.07
N ARG A 54 -4.15 19.34 -7.70
CA ARG A 54 -5.28 19.12 -6.78
C ARG A 54 -4.90 19.30 -5.31
N LEU A 55 -3.64 19.08 -4.98
CA LEU A 55 -3.13 19.10 -3.59
C LEU A 55 -2.26 20.32 -3.29
N VAL A 56 -1.78 21.01 -4.31
CA VAL A 56 -0.93 22.19 -4.16
C VAL A 56 -1.62 23.37 -4.85
N ASN A 57 -2.22 24.26 -4.05
CA ASN A 57 -2.69 25.58 -4.50
C ASN A 57 -1.47 26.47 -4.80
N VAL A 58 -0.78 26.24 -5.92
CA VAL A 58 0.25 27.17 -6.40
C VAL A 58 0.03 27.38 -7.89
N GLY A 59 -0.51 28.55 -8.22
CA GLY A 59 -0.40 29.11 -9.56
C GLY A 59 1.09 29.31 -9.87
N GLY A 60 1.66 28.43 -10.68
CA GLY A 60 3.05 28.53 -11.08
C GLY A 60 3.53 27.23 -11.70
N THR A 61 3.78 27.27 -13.01
CA THR A 61 4.31 26.18 -13.84
C THR A 61 5.78 25.89 -13.54
N ASP A 62 6.14 25.63 -12.28
CA ASP A 62 7.54 25.37 -11.88
C ASP A 62 7.79 23.87 -11.69
N THR A 63 8.55 23.30 -12.63
CA THR A 63 8.99 21.89 -12.64
C THR A 63 9.81 21.51 -11.39
N LEU A 64 10.40 22.47 -10.70
CA LEU A 64 11.18 22.30 -9.46
C LEU A 64 10.32 21.84 -8.27
N ILE A 65 9.00 22.07 -8.29
CA ILE A 65 8.10 21.70 -7.20
C ILE A 65 7.91 20.16 -7.13
N LYS A 66 7.96 19.47 -8.28
CA LYS A 66 7.75 18.01 -8.36
C LYS A 66 8.85 17.18 -7.67
N ASP A 67 10.04 17.75 -7.50
CA ASP A 67 11.19 17.10 -6.87
C ASP A 67 11.33 17.43 -5.38
N THR A 68 10.48 18.33 -4.86
CA THR A 68 10.47 18.67 -3.44
C THR A 68 9.59 17.68 -2.67
N PRO A 69 10.11 16.99 -1.64
CA PRO A 69 9.28 16.10 -0.83
C PRO A 69 8.22 16.90 -0.08
N MET A 70 7.05 16.30 0.10
CA MET A 70 5.94 16.84 0.89
C MET A 70 6.37 17.01 2.35
N LYS A 71 5.92 18.11 2.95
CA LYS A 71 6.05 18.36 4.39
C LYS A 71 4.78 17.84 5.06
N LEU A 72 4.83 16.58 5.46
CA LEU A 72 3.77 15.92 6.22
C LEU A 72 4.02 16.07 7.72
N LYS A 73 2.95 16.20 8.50
CA LYS A 73 3.03 16.25 9.96
C LYS A 73 3.60 14.93 10.49
N SER A 74 3.11 13.80 10.01
CA SER A 74 3.62 12.47 10.36
C SER A 74 5.14 12.34 10.13
N ILE A 75 5.66 12.86 9.02
CA ILE A 75 7.11 12.87 8.75
C ILE A 75 7.87 13.79 9.70
N THR A 76 7.29 14.92 10.08
CA THR A 76 7.92 15.88 11.01
C THR A 76 7.98 15.29 12.43
N ASP A 77 6.91 14.63 12.85
CA ASP A 77 6.77 13.99 14.15
C ASP A 77 7.65 12.75 14.28
N TRP A 78 7.97 12.09 13.16
CA TRP A 78 8.87 10.92 13.08
C TRP A 78 10.24 11.15 13.73
N VAL A 79 10.79 12.36 13.61
CA VAL A 79 12.10 12.73 14.18
C VAL A 79 11.96 13.42 15.54
N SER A 80 10.84 14.10 15.76
CA SER A 80 10.72 15.11 16.83
C SER A 80 10.15 14.56 18.13
N THR A 81 9.46 13.42 18.10
CA THR A 81 8.65 12.95 19.23
C THR A 81 9.23 11.68 19.86
N SER A 82 9.06 11.53 21.19
CA SER A 82 9.30 10.26 21.89
C SER A 82 8.24 9.19 21.60
N GLN A 83 7.14 9.58 20.94
CA GLN A 83 6.14 8.67 20.40
C GLN A 83 6.63 8.15 19.05
N VAL A 84 6.53 6.84 18.86
CA VAL A 84 6.97 6.18 17.62
C VAL A 84 5.92 6.48 16.54
N THR A 85 6.25 7.37 15.60
CA THR A 85 5.47 7.50 14.38
C THR A 85 5.72 6.29 13.48
N HIS A 86 4.68 5.79 12.85
CA HIS A 86 4.70 4.62 12.00
C HIS A 86 4.31 4.92 10.56
N VAL A 87 4.58 3.98 9.67
CA VAL A 87 4.32 4.15 8.23
C VAL A 87 2.83 4.35 7.95
N TRP A 88 1.94 3.72 8.72
CA TRP A 88 0.50 3.90 8.56
C TRP A 88 0.01 5.30 8.92
N ASP A 89 0.70 6.04 9.80
CA ASP A 89 0.36 7.43 10.11
C ASP A 89 0.60 8.32 8.89
N VAL A 90 1.68 8.06 8.15
CA VAL A 90 1.96 8.71 6.86
C VAL A 90 0.89 8.38 5.83
N VAL A 91 0.48 7.11 5.74
CA VAL A 91 -0.58 6.67 4.80
C VAL A 91 -1.93 7.31 5.15
N SER A 92 -2.32 7.34 6.42
CA SER A 92 -3.56 7.96 6.90
C SER A 92 -3.61 9.46 6.56
N GLU A 93 -2.50 10.19 6.81
CA GLU A 93 -2.39 11.60 6.45
C GLU A 93 -2.53 11.81 4.94
N LEU A 94 -1.88 10.98 4.12
CA LEU A 94 -1.98 11.06 2.66
C LEU A 94 -3.40 10.81 2.16
N VAL A 95 -4.10 9.82 2.72
CA VAL A 95 -5.50 9.55 2.37
C VAL A 95 -6.38 10.74 2.73
N GLY A 96 -6.21 11.31 3.93
CA GLY A 96 -6.95 12.49 4.39
C GLY A 96 -6.70 13.73 3.54
N LEU A 97 -5.51 13.89 2.94
CA LEU A 97 -5.24 14.97 1.98
C LEU A 97 -5.96 14.78 0.64
N CYS A 98 -6.18 13.53 0.23
CA CYS A 98 -6.77 13.20 -1.07
C CYS A 98 -8.30 13.14 -1.09
N THR A 99 -8.94 13.22 0.08
CA THR A 99 -10.37 12.94 0.25
C THR A 99 -11.04 14.05 1.04
N MET A 100 -12.14 14.58 0.50
CA MET A 100 -12.90 15.66 1.13
C MET A 100 -14.39 15.30 1.14
N PRO A 101 -14.98 15.00 2.33
CA PRO A 101 -14.32 14.94 3.64
C PRO A 101 -13.32 13.77 3.75
N PRO A 102 -12.36 13.82 4.69
CA PRO A 102 -11.53 12.66 5.03
C PRO A 102 -12.40 11.47 5.43
N PRO A 103 -12.07 10.23 5.02
CA PRO A 103 -12.85 9.05 5.36
C PRO A 103 -12.69 8.69 6.82
N ASP A 104 -13.72 8.08 7.40
CA ASP A 104 -13.68 7.55 8.76
C ASP A 104 -12.63 6.44 8.90
N ASN A 105 -12.46 5.62 7.85
CA ASN A 105 -11.42 4.58 7.79
C ASN A 105 -10.51 4.80 6.55
N PRO A 106 -9.27 5.30 6.74
CA PRO A 106 -8.33 5.51 5.65
C PRO A 106 -7.74 4.20 5.09
N PHE A 107 -7.98 3.06 5.75
CA PHE A 107 -7.52 1.73 5.36
C PHE A 107 -8.63 0.82 4.86
N SER A 108 -9.78 1.41 4.50
CA SER A 108 -10.91 0.67 3.92
C SER A 108 -10.49 -0.08 2.66
N LEU A 109 -10.89 -1.35 2.54
CA LEU A 109 -10.49 -2.19 1.41
C LEU A 109 -11.62 -2.36 0.40
N ASP A 110 -11.28 -2.24 -0.88
CA ASP A 110 -12.20 -2.66 -1.95
C ASP A 110 -12.15 -4.18 -2.12
N MET A 111 -13.01 -4.88 -1.37
CA MET A 111 -13.10 -6.34 -1.46
C MET A 111 -13.57 -6.83 -2.85
N ARG A 112 -14.27 -5.99 -3.62
CA ARG A 112 -14.68 -6.35 -4.99
C ARG A 112 -13.46 -6.33 -5.90
N TYR A 113 -12.60 -5.34 -5.76
CA TYR A 113 -11.30 -5.30 -6.45
C TYR A 113 -10.46 -6.53 -6.17
N LEU A 114 -10.29 -6.88 -4.90
CA LEU A 114 -9.44 -8.02 -4.55
C LEU A 114 -9.94 -9.32 -5.20
N GLN A 115 -11.25 -9.43 -5.46
CA GLN A 115 -11.85 -10.55 -6.17
C GLN A 115 -11.68 -10.52 -7.69
N THR A 116 -11.31 -9.40 -8.31
CA THR A 116 -11.00 -9.32 -9.77
C THR A 116 -9.55 -9.68 -10.08
N LEU A 117 -8.65 -9.63 -9.10
CA LEU A 117 -7.24 -10.01 -9.23
C LEU A 117 -7.09 -11.48 -9.66
N SER A 118 -6.04 -11.78 -10.42
CA SER A 118 -5.66 -13.17 -10.71
C SER A 118 -5.34 -13.91 -9.43
N LEU A 119 -5.46 -15.24 -9.41
CA LEU A 119 -5.27 -16.02 -8.20
C LEU A 119 -3.88 -15.81 -7.52
N PRO A 120 -2.75 -15.80 -8.26
CA PRO A 120 -1.45 -15.53 -7.66
C PRO A 120 -1.35 -14.12 -7.05
N GLU A 121 -1.86 -13.10 -7.75
CA GLU A 121 -1.84 -11.72 -7.28
C GLU A 121 -2.75 -11.53 -6.07
N ARG A 122 -3.97 -12.08 -6.13
CA ARG A 122 -4.92 -12.04 -5.02
C ARG A 122 -4.32 -12.66 -3.76
N PHE A 123 -3.69 -13.82 -3.88
CA PHE A 123 -3.03 -14.47 -2.74
C PHE A 123 -1.94 -13.58 -2.13
N LEU A 124 -1.05 -13.01 -2.97
CA LEU A 124 0.03 -12.13 -2.52
C LEU A 124 -0.49 -10.83 -1.90
N VAL A 125 -1.40 -10.14 -2.58
CA VAL A 125 -1.94 -8.85 -2.15
C VAL A 125 -2.73 -9.01 -0.85
N THR A 126 -3.61 -10.01 -0.75
CA THR A 126 -4.39 -10.24 0.48
C THR A 126 -3.48 -10.59 1.67
N GLY A 127 -2.40 -11.34 1.46
CA GLY A 127 -1.42 -11.63 2.51
C GLY A 127 -0.65 -10.39 2.96
N ALA A 128 -0.22 -9.55 2.02
CA ALA A 128 0.47 -8.29 2.32
C ALA A 128 -0.43 -7.30 3.08
N LEU A 129 -1.70 -7.17 2.63
CA LEU A 129 -2.69 -6.33 3.29
C LEU A 129 -3.01 -6.83 4.71
N LEU A 130 -3.14 -8.15 4.90
CA LEU A 130 -3.36 -8.72 6.24
C LEU A 130 -2.23 -8.37 7.17
N ASN A 131 -0.99 -8.61 6.76
CA ASN A 131 0.18 -8.28 7.56
C ASN A 131 0.22 -6.78 7.91
N PHE A 132 -0.08 -5.91 6.93
CA PHE A 132 -0.10 -4.46 7.16
C PHE A 132 -1.18 -4.04 8.16
N LEU A 133 -2.43 -4.50 7.99
CA LEU A 133 -3.52 -4.16 8.91
C LEU A 133 -3.31 -4.78 10.30
N GLU A 134 -2.77 -5.99 10.39
CA GLU A 134 -2.43 -6.61 11.68
C GLU A 134 -1.33 -5.83 12.41
N MET A 135 -0.34 -5.27 11.69
CA MET A 135 0.64 -4.37 12.29
C MET A 135 -0.02 -3.14 12.92
N ILE A 136 -1.01 -2.52 12.24
CA ILE A 136 -1.78 -1.40 12.78
C ILE A 136 -2.52 -1.82 14.06
N VAL A 137 -3.19 -2.98 14.05
CA VAL A 137 -3.96 -3.44 15.22
C VAL A 137 -3.07 -3.79 16.42
N VAL A 138 -1.87 -4.31 16.18
CA VAL A 138 -0.93 -4.76 17.22
C VAL A 138 -0.10 -3.61 17.79
N GLN A 139 0.35 -2.69 16.94
CA GLN A 139 1.31 -1.63 17.31
C GLN A 139 0.67 -0.25 17.40
N GLY A 140 -0.47 -0.03 16.72
CA GLY A 140 -1.17 1.24 16.70
C GLY A 140 -1.92 1.54 18.01
N SER A 141 -2.29 2.81 18.18
CA SER A 141 -3.08 3.25 19.32
C SER A 141 -4.54 2.85 19.16
N ARG A 142 -5.15 2.35 20.24
CA ARG A 142 -6.59 2.05 20.30
C ARG A 142 -7.46 3.30 20.41
N GLU A 143 -6.84 4.45 20.66
CA GLU A 143 -7.52 5.75 20.73
C GLU A 143 -7.76 6.35 19.34
N GLU A 144 -7.13 5.80 18.30
CA GLU A 144 -7.35 6.23 16.92
C GLU A 144 -8.78 5.94 16.47
N PRO A 145 -9.48 6.90 15.83
CA PRO A 145 -10.88 6.76 15.48
C PRO A 145 -11.16 5.63 14.48
N PHE A 146 -10.16 5.27 13.66
CA PHE A 146 -10.26 4.19 12.68
C PHE A 146 -9.91 2.81 13.25
N TYR A 147 -9.47 2.68 14.51
CA TYR A 147 -8.96 1.42 15.06
C TYR A 147 -9.97 0.27 14.93
N ASP A 148 -11.19 0.47 15.42
CA ASP A 148 -12.24 -0.54 15.36
C ASP A 148 -12.63 -0.85 13.91
N LEU A 149 -12.59 0.14 13.02
CA LEU A 149 -12.89 -0.04 11.59
C LEU A 149 -11.83 -0.92 10.91
N VAL A 150 -10.55 -0.74 11.24
CA VAL A 150 -9.46 -1.61 10.76
C VAL A 150 -9.62 -3.04 11.28
N VAL A 151 -10.03 -3.21 12.54
CA VAL A 151 -10.30 -4.55 13.10
C VAL A 151 -11.42 -5.26 12.33
N GLU A 152 -12.48 -4.54 11.96
CA GLU A 152 -13.57 -5.10 11.16
C GLU A 152 -13.13 -5.50 9.73
N GLU A 153 -12.19 -4.78 9.12
CA GLU A 153 -11.62 -5.10 7.79
C GLU A 153 -10.84 -6.43 7.78
N LEU A 154 -10.21 -6.82 8.91
CA LEU A 154 -9.39 -8.03 8.97
C LEU A 154 -10.19 -9.31 8.71
N LYS A 155 -11.45 -9.37 9.15
CA LYS A 155 -12.26 -10.60 9.05
C LYS A 155 -12.63 -10.99 7.62
N PRO A 156 -13.20 -10.11 6.77
CA PRO A 156 -13.44 -10.43 5.36
C PRO A 156 -12.13 -10.67 4.59
N LEU A 157 -11.08 -9.89 4.88
CA LEU A 157 -9.78 -10.06 4.21
C LEU A 157 -9.13 -11.42 4.52
N ARG A 158 -9.15 -11.85 5.80
CA ARG A 158 -8.61 -13.14 6.23
C ARG A 158 -9.33 -14.31 5.57
N ARG A 159 -10.66 -14.23 5.45
CA ARG A 159 -11.46 -15.22 4.71
C ARG A 159 -11.02 -15.31 3.25
N LEU A 160 -10.86 -14.18 2.57
CA LEU A 160 -10.44 -14.15 1.17
C LEU A 160 -9.03 -14.70 0.98
N HIS A 161 -8.10 -14.37 1.88
CA HIS A 161 -6.73 -14.89 1.83
C HIS A 161 -6.68 -16.41 1.97
N PHE A 162 -7.40 -16.98 2.94
CA PHE A 162 -7.44 -18.43 3.13
C PHE A 162 -8.10 -19.17 1.96
N GLN A 163 -9.15 -18.60 1.38
CA GLN A 163 -9.75 -19.13 0.15
C GLN A 163 -8.72 -19.15 -0.99
N SER A 164 -8.04 -18.02 -1.21
CA SER A 164 -7.01 -17.88 -2.25
C SER A 164 -5.84 -18.85 -2.04
N LEU A 165 -5.35 -19.00 -0.80
CA LEU A 165 -4.31 -19.96 -0.44
C LEU A 165 -4.74 -21.41 -0.74
N SER A 166 -5.97 -21.76 -0.38
CA SER A 166 -6.52 -23.11 -0.61
C SER A 166 -6.62 -23.42 -2.11
N GLU A 167 -7.03 -22.44 -2.92
CA GLU A 167 -7.08 -22.56 -4.38
C GLU A 167 -5.68 -22.72 -4.98
N VAL A 168 -4.70 -21.90 -4.57
CA VAL A 168 -3.31 -22.01 -5.02
C VAL A 168 -2.74 -23.40 -4.73
N GLN A 169 -2.98 -23.94 -3.53
CA GLN A 169 -2.52 -25.28 -3.15
C GLN A 169 -3.14 -26.38 -4.02
N ARG A 170 -4.41 -26.25 -4.42
CA ARG A 170 -5.08 -27.21 -5.31
C ARG A 170 -4.49 -27.19 -6.72
N PHE A 171 -4.23 -26.01 -7.27
CA PHE A 171 -3.57 -25.87 -8.57
C PHE A 171 -2.18 -26.52 -8.57
N GLN A 172 -1.39 -26.31 -7.51
CA GLN A 172 -0.07 -26.94 -7.37
C GLN A 172 -0.14 -28.46 -7.17
N GLY A 173 -1.21 -28.98 -6.57
CA GLY A 173 -1.43 -30.42 -6.39
C GLY A 173 -1.85 -31.11 -7.70
N SER A 174 -2.60 -30.44 -8.57
CA SER A 174 -3.07 -30.99 -9.85
C SER A 174 -1.95 -31.12 -10.90
N ASP A 175 -0.94 -30.26 -10.86
CA ASP A 175 0.23 -30.33 -11.77
C ASP A 175 1.23 -31.44 -11.39
N ARG A 176 1.02 -32.10 -10.24
CA ARG A 176 1.93 -33.15 -9.72
C ARG A 176 1.49 -34.58 -10.02
N THR A 177 0.46 -34.80 -10.83
CA THR A 177 0.12 -36.15 -11.31
C THR A 177 1.20 -36.63 -12.30
N PRO A 178 1.96 -37.69 -12.01
CA PRO A 178 2.93 -38.22 -12.97
C PRO A 178 2.17 -38.83 -14.15
N SER A 179 2.57 -38.45 -15.37
CA SER A 179 2.13 -39.14 -16.59
C SER A 179 2.39 -40.65 -16.46
N PRO A 180 1.43 -41.54 -16.79
CA PRO A 180 1.67 -42.98 -16.84
C PRO A 180 2.44 -43.30 -18.13
N LEU A 181 3.74 -43.03 -18.12
CA LEU A 181 4.69 -43.68 -19.00
C LEU A 181 5.44 -44.70 -18.13
N PHE A 182 5.59 -45.91 -18.65
CA PHE A 182 6.06 -47.14 -17.96
C PHE A 182 4.96 -47.95 -17.26
N ALA A 183 3.94 -48.37 -18.03
CA ALA A 183 3.39 -49.71 -17.86
C ALA A 183 4.19 -50.63 -18.80
N ASN A 184 5.03 -51.50 -18.21
CA ASN A 184 5.62 -52.66 -18.87
C ASN A 184 4.68 -53.87 -18.67
#